data_AF-A0A2U2YZQ4-F1
#
_entry.id   AF-A0A2U2YZQ4-F1
#
_cell.length_a   1.000
_cell.length_b   1.000
_cell.length_c   1.000
_cell.angle_alpha   90.00
_cell.angle_beta   90.00
_cell.angle_gamma   90.00
#
_symmetry.space_group_name_H-M   'P 1'
#
loop_
_entity.id
_entity.type
_entity.pdbx_description
1 polymer ?
#
loop_
_entity_poly.entity_id
_entity_poly.type
_entity_poly.pdbx_seq_one_letter_code
_entity_poly.pdbx_strand_id
1 'polypeptide(L)'
;MTTETEGSEPEAGERPEAGERPEKLRTLAMPDLRPYADPKAVAGLARQGVKASSKPAASLGRQALAGLAAVARYFWTGTRTLLTLLIGWLTGTYGTKGSIPARLGGVVLAILATGHTIAEHRTPAVLGVLWLWFQAAVMTGRGLLDRLLGKAKAEPPQPPAKTGEKTPQPAPADTPDQAPAEAPLTALIRELIGDDNGVHLSVLRPAMRERLPDLAEADDKQLRKVLVEAGYNPSRTFRARGVAGRSGVHRDELPPLPSPRGLSAPETLHPDTRADLRKSPEAKSAESRPETARKGRRKLPDGWTEEDDARGYRWKRDPNGGPSAWVMERREDVE
;
A
#
# COMPACT_ATOMS: atom_id res chain seq x y z
N MET A 1 -12.68 -44.48 35.14
CA MET A 1 -11.44 -44.36 34.33
C MET A 1 -10.63 -43.23 34.93
N THR A 2 -9.72 -43.61 35.82
CA THR A 2 -8.81 -42.75 36.57
C THR A 2 -7.58 -42.51 35.71
N THR A 3 -7.34 -41.28 35.31
CA THR A 3 -6.12 -40.88 34.58
C THR A 3 -5.00 -40.69 35.60
N GLU A 4 -4.06 -41.61 35.59
CA GLU A 4 -2.81 -41.55 36.34
C GLU A 4 -1.98 -40.36 35.85
N THR A 5 -1.50 -39.57 36.81
CA THR A 5 -0.66 -38.40 36.59
C THR A 5 0.79 -38.88 36.72
N GLU A 6 1.44 -39.17 35.59
CA GLU A 6 2.88 -39.47 35.56
C GLU A 6 3.67 -38.22 35.96
N GLY A 7 4.40 -38.33 37.06
CA GLY A 7 5.31 -37.31 37.56
C GLY A 7 6.55 -37.22 36.67
N SER A 8 6.78 -36.06 36.09
CA SER A 8 8.05 -35.73 35.44
C SER A 8 9.11 -35.47 36.50
N GLU A 9 10.11 -36.36 36.54
CA GLU A 9 11.33 -36.19 37.32
C GLU A 9 12.06 -34.90 36.92
N PRO A 10 12.60 -34.13 37.89
CA PRO A 10 13.46 -32.99 37.58
C PRO A 10 14.82 -33.48 37.10
N GLU A 11 15.12 -33.29 35.81
CA GLU A 11 16.45 -33.54 35.27
C GLU A 11 17.52 -32.78 36.07
N ALA A 12 18.50 -33.54 36.53
CA ALA A 12 19.62 -33.08 37.33
C ALA A 12 20.46 -32.08 36.55
N GLY A 13 20.67 -30.91 37.15
CA GLY A 13 21.44 -29.81 36.57
C GLY A 13 22.82 -30.25 36.08
N GLU A 14 23.09 -29.92 34.81
CA GLU A 14 24.39 -29.98 34.19
C GLU A 14 25.42 -29.25 35.07
N ARG A 15 26.43 -30.01 35.52
CA ARG A 15 27.60 -29.44 36.20
C ARG A 15 28.39 -28.63 35.18
N PRO A 16 28.74 -27.36 35.46
CA PRO A 16 29.58 -26.59 34.56
C PRO A 16 30.97 -27.25 34.44
N GLU A 17 31.42 -27.44 33.20
CA GLU A 17 32.72 -28.03 32.86
C GLU A 17 33.87 -27.22 33.47
N ALA A 18 34.77 -27.93 34.14
CA ALA A 18 35.97 -27.39 34.75
C ALA A 18 37.01 -27.05 33.66
N GLY A 19 36.93 -25.84 33.09
CA GLY A 19 37.91 -25.40 32.09
C GLY A 19 37.85 -23.94 31.65
N GLU A 20 36.78 -23.20 31.94
CA GLU A 20 36.71 -21.78 31.55
C GLU A 20 37.62 -20.92 32.44
N ARG A 21 38.68 -20.43 31.82
CA ARG A 21 39.61 -19.45 32.37
C ARG A 21 38.81 -18.21 32.80
N PRO A 22 39.08 -17.62 33.99
CA PRO A 22 38.37 -16.44 34.44
C PRO A 22 38.64 -15.31 33.45
N GLU A 23 37.64 -14.97 32.64
CA GLU A 23 37.62 -13.72 31.91
C GLU A 23 37.82 -12.62 32.95
N LYS A 24 38.77 -11.73 32.64
CA LYS A 24 39.12 -10.57 33.45
C LYS A 24 37.84 -9.84 33.80
N LEU A 25 37.33 -10.07 35.02
CA LEU A 25 36.31 -9.27 35.66
C LEU A 25 36.87 -7.86 35.66
N ARG A 26 36.47 -7.08 34.65
CA ARG A 26 36.62 -5.64 34.65
C ARG A 26 35.99 -5.23 35.97
N THR A 27 36.82 -4.80 36.91
CA THR A 27 36.41 -4.14 38.13
C THR A 27 35.53 -2.98 37.70
N LEU A 28 34.22 -3.23 37.63
CA LEU A 28 33.19 -2.22 37.62
C LEU A 28 33.44 -1.46 38.91
N ALA A 29 34.20 -0.37 38.79
CA ALA A 29 34.32 0.60 39.85
C ALA A 29 32.90 0.94 40.24
N MET A 30 32.45 0.42 41.38
CA MET A 30 31.12 0.72 41.89
C MET A 30 31.05 2.25 41.96
N PRO A 31 30.15 2.89 41.20
CA PRO A 31 30.02 4.33 41.26
C PRO A 31 29.79 4.68 42.72
N ASP A 32 30.63 5.57 43.24
CA ASP A 32 30.59 5.94 44.66
C ASP A 32 29.14 6.27 45.03
N LEU A 33 28.53 5.46 45.89
CA LEU A 33 27.11 5.54 46.22
C LEU A 33 26.82 6.62 47.25
N ARG A 34 27.85 7.31 47.78
CA ARG A 34 27.73 8.39 48.75
C ARG A 34 26.81 9.56 48.29
N PRO A 35 26.72 9.93 47.00
CA PRO A 35 25.77 10.96 46.55
C PRO A 35 24.29 10.54 46.68
N TYR A 36 24.00 9.24 46.82
CA TYR A 36 22.63 8.72 46.95
C TYR A 36 22.17 8.61 48.41
N ALA A 37 23.05 8.86 49.38
CA ALA A 37 22.70 8.89 50.80
C ALA A 37 22.10 10.23 51.25
N ASP A 38 22.16 11.28 50.41
CA ASP A 38 21.51 12.56 50.71
C ASP A 38 20.04 12.53 50.26
N PRO A 39 19.06 12.48 51.19
CA PRO A 39 17.65 12.41 50.84
C PRO A 39 17.17 13.63 50.03
N LYS A 40 17.89 14.76 50.09
CA LYS A 40 17.56 15.95 49.29
C LYS A 40 18.01 15.82 47.83
N ALA A 41 19.13 15.15 47.57
CA ALA A 41 19.58 14.86 46.20
C ALA A 41 18.63 13.87 45.50
N VAL A 42 18.15 12.86 46.23
CA VAL A 42 17.17 11.89 45.72
C VAL A 42 15.83 12.56 45.36
N ALA A 43 15.36 13.51 46.17
CA ALA A 43 14.13 14.27 45.88
C ALA A 43 14.25 15.15 44.62
N GLY A 44 15.44 15.74 44.39
CA GLY A 44 15.73 16.50 43.16
C GLY A 44 15.75 15.60 41.92
N LEU A 45 16.41 14.45 42.01
CA LEU A 45 16.55 13.49 40.91
C LEU A 45 15.22 12.82 40.55
N ALA A 46 14.35 12.53 41.54
CA ALA A 46 13.00 12.04 41.31
C ALA A 46 12.14 13.08 40.56
N ARG A 47 12.20 14.36 40.96
CA ARG A 47 11.48 15.44 40.26
C ARG A 47 12.02 15.69 38.84
N GLN A 48 13.33 15.54 38.63
CA GLN A 48 13.96 15.71 37.32
C GLN A 48 13.69 14.51 36.40
N GLY A 49 13.64 13.29 36.94
CA GLY A 49 13.22 12.08 36.23
C GLY A 49 11.76 12.12 35.76
N VAL A 50 10.84 12.62 36.60
CA VAL A 50 9.42 12.80 36.23
C VAL A 50 9.24 13.89 35.15
N LYS A 51 10.04 14.96 35.17
CA LYS A 51 10.04 15.98 34.10
C LYS A 51 10.71 15.51 32.81
N ALA A 52 11.70 14.61 32.88
CA ALA A 52 12.34 14.03 31.71
C ALA A 52 11.48 12.94 31.05
N SER A 53 10.71 12.17 31.82
CA SER A 53 9.82 11.13 31.30
C SER A 53 8.49 11.67 30.74
N SER A 54 8.03 12.84 31.21
CA SER A 54 6.76 13.43 30.76
C SER A 54 6.80 14.06 29.37
N LYS A 55 7.98 14.45 28.85
CA LYS A 55 8.12 15.04 27.51
C LYS A 55 7.96 14.03 26.35
N PRO A 56 8.54 12.81 26.39
CA PRO A 56 8.33 11.80 25.34
C PRO A 56 6.99 11.05 25.45
N ALA A 57 6.36 10.99 26.63
CA ALA A 57 5.09 10.27 26.78
C ALA A 57 3.91 10.94 26.04
N ALA A 58 3.89 12.26 25.96
CA ALA A 58 2.82 12.99 25.28
C ALA A 58 2.84 12.81 23.76
N SER A 59 4.02 12.67 23.14
CA SER A 59 4.13 12.42 21.69
C SER A 59 3.79 10.98 21.34
N LEU A 60 4.21 10.01 22.16
CA LEU A 60 3.82 8.61 22.02
C LEU A 60 2.32 8.41 22.19
N GLY A 61 1.71 9.05 23.19
CA GLY A 61 0.26 9.01 23.39
C GLY A 61 -0.52 9.57 22.20
N ARG A 62 -0.09 10.70 21.63
CA ARG A 62 -0.71 11.28 20.42
C ARG A 62 -0.55 10.39 19.19
N GLN A 63 0.61 9.76 19.00
CA GLN A 63 0.83 8.82 17.90
C GLN A 63 -0.02 7.55 18.06
N ALA A 64 -0.13 7.01 19.27
CA ALA A 64 -1.00 5.87 19.56
C ALA A 64 -2.48 6.21 19.32
N LEU A 65 -2.94 7.36 19.80
CA LEU A 65 -4.31 7.84 19.56
C LEU A 65 -4.60 8.09 18.07
N ALA A 66 -3.65 8.67 17.33
CA ALA A 66 -3.79 8.85 15.89
C ALA A 66 -3.87 7.50 15.16
N GLY A 67 -3.06 6.52 15.57
CA GLY A 67 -3.14 5.14 15.07
C GLY A 67 -4.49 4.50 15.34
N LEU A 68 -4.99 4.61 16.57
CA LEU A 68 -6.31 4.09 16.96
C LEU A 68 -7.44 4.76 16.20
N ALA A 69 -7.38 6.09 16.00
CA ALA A 69 -8.37 6.82 15.21
C ALA A 69 -8.40 6.36 13.74
N ALA A 70 -7.22 6.12 13.15
CA ALA A 70 -7.14 5.57 11.80
C ALA A 70 -7.75 4.16 11.72
N VAL A 71 -7.43 3.28 12.68
CA VAL A 71 -8.01 1.92 12.76
C VAL A 71 -9.53 1.98 12.95
N ALA A 72 -10.02 2.85 13.83
CA ALA A 72 -11.45 3.05 14.05
C ALA A 72 -12.17 3.51 12.78
N ARG A 73 -11.57 4.42 12.01
CA ARG A 73 -12.11 4.87 10.72
C ARG A 73 -12.19 3.72 9.71
N TYR A 74 -11.14 2.90 9.59
CA TYR A 74 -11.16 1.72 8.71
C TYR A 74 -12.16 0.67 9.15
N PHE A 75 -12.29 0.44 10.46
CA PHE A 75 -13.27 -0.47 11.01
C PHE A 75 -14.70 0.00 10.67
N TRP A 76 -14.99 1.30 10.83
CA TRP A 76 -16.31 1.85 10.52
C TRP A 76 -16.66 1.77 9.03
N THR A 77 -15.73 2.18 8.16
CA THR A 77 -15.95 2.08 6.70
C THR A 77 -16.10 0.63 6.26
N GLY A 78 -15.26 -0.27 6.77
CA GLY A 78 -15.31 -1.69 6.49
C GLY A 78 -16.57 -2.40 6.99
N THR A 79 -17.06 -2.02 8.17
CA THR A 79 -18.32 -2.53 8.72
C THR A 79 -19.49 -2.14 7.82
N ARG A 80 -19.54 -0.87 7.39
CA ARG A 80 -20.58 -0.38 6.47
C ARG A 80 -20.53 -1.11 5.12
N THR A 81 -19.35 -1.31 4.55
CA THR A 81 -19.22 -2.03 3.27
C THR A 81 -19.61 -3.50 3.39
N LEU A 82 -19.18 -4.21 4.45
CA LEU A 82 -19.60 -5.59 4.72
C LEU A 82 -21.12 -5.69 4.88
N LEU A 83 -21.76 -4.79 5.61
CA LEU A 83 -23.22 -4.74 5.74
C LEU A 83 -23.90 -4.51 4.39
N THR A 84 -23.42 -3.57 3.58
CA THR A 84 -23.99 -3.35 2.23
C THR A 84 -23.82 -4.55 1.32
N LEU A 85 -22.68 -5.25 1.39
CA LEU A 85 -22.44 -6.47 0.63
C LEU A 85 -23.34 -7.61 1.11
N LEU A 86 -23.52 -7.77 2.42
CA LEU A 86 -24.40 -8.77 3.00
C LEU A 86 -25.86 -8.52 2.61
N ILE A 87 -26.33 -7.28 2.70
CA ILE A 87 -27.69 -6.88 2.26
C ILE A 87 -27.83 -7.07 0.75
N GLY A 88 -26.84 -6.66 -0.04
CA GLY A 88 -26.86 -6.83 -1.48
C GLY A 88 -26.86 -8.31 -1.90
N TRP A 89 -26.12 -9.15 -1.17
CA TRP A 89 -26.15 -10.60 -1.36
C TRP A 89 -27.47 -11.20 -0.90
N LEU A 90 -28.07 -10.78 0.21
CA LEU A 90 -29.39 -11.26 0.64
C LEU A 90 -30.51 -10.90 -0.34
N THR A 91 -30.44 -9.69 -0.90
CA THR A 91 -31.43 -9.16 -1.88
C THR A 91 -31.23 -9.70 -3.30
N GLY A 92 -30.13 -10.40 -3.58
CA GLY A 92 -29.87 -10.94 -4.91
C GLY A 92 -29.12 -10.00 -5.86
N THR A 93 -28.77 -8.78 -5.44
CA THR A 93 -28.02 -7.81 -6.28
C THR A 93 -26.59 -8.27 -6.56
N TYR A 94 -25.97 -9.01 -5.64
CA TYR A 94 -24.63 -9.58 -5.80
C TYR A 94 -24.66 -11.11 -5.66
N GLY A 95 -23.89 -11.82 -6.50
CA GLY A 95 -23.72 -13.28 -6.47
C GLY A 95 -24.49 -14.04 -7.53
N THR A 96 -23.99 -15.22 -7.91
CA THR A 96 -24.58 -16.11 -8.92
C THR A 96 -26.01 -16.54 -8.54
N LYS A 97 -26.77 -17.04 -9.53
CA LYS A 97 -28.24 -17.29 -9.55
C LYS A 97 -28.79 -18.29 -8.51
N GLY A 98 -28.25 -18.36 -7.29
CA GLY A 98 -28.86 -19.08 -6.17
C GLY A 98 -30.15 -18.41 -5.72
N SER A 99 -31.16 -19.21 -5.39
CA SER A 99 -32.47 -18.75 -4.93
C SER A 99 -32.38 -18.00 -3.60
N ILE A 100 -33.18 -16.94 -3.43
CA ILE A 100 -33.33 -16.19 -2.17
C ILE A 100 -33.52 -17.11 -0.95
N PRO A 101 -34.40 -18.15 -0.98
CA PRO A 101 -34.56 -19.05 0.15
C PRO A 101 -33.30 -19.84 0.50
N ALA A 102 -32.47 -20.22 -0.47
CA ALA A 102 -31.19 -20.90 -0.19
C ALA A 102 -30.21 -19.96 0.54
N ARG A 103 -30.20 -18.67 0.17
CA ARG A 103 -29.36 -17.65 0.84
C ARG A 103 -29.81 -17.44 2.29
N LEU A 104 -31.11 -17.29 2.51
CA LEU A 104 -31.68 -17.19 3.86
C LEU A 104 -31.40 -18.44 4.70
N GLY A 105 -31.56 -19.63 4.11
CA GLY A 105 -31.22 -20.90 4.76
C GLY A 105 -29.76 -20.95 5.19
N GLY A 106 -28.83 -20.53 4.34
CA GLY A 106 -27.40 -20.45 4.67
C GLY A 106 -27.11 -19.49 5.83
N VAL A 107 -27.77 -18.32 5.88
CA VAL A 107 -27.61 -17.36 6.98
C VAL A 107 -28.17 -17.91 8.28
N VAL A 108 -29.37 -18.52 8.26
CA VAL A 108 -29.96 -19.16 9.44
C VAL A 108 -29.04 -20.27 9.96
N LEU A 109 -28.50 -21.12 9.08
CA LEU A 109 -27.55 -22.17 9.45
C LEU A 109 -26.28 -21.58 10.09
N ALA A 110 -25.71 -20.51 9.53
CA ALA A 110 -24.54 -19.84 10.08
C ALA A 110 -24.81 -19.23 11.47
N ILE A 111 -25.98 -18.62 11.68
CA ILE A 111 -26.40 -18.08 12.98
C ILE A 111 -26.57 -19.21 13.99
N LEU A 112 -27.22 -20.31 13.62
CA LEU A 112 -27.40 -21.47 14.50
C LEU A 112 -26.07 -22.12 14.87
N ALA A 113 -25.16 -22.31 13.91
CA ALA A 113 -23.82 -22.84 14.16
C ALA A 113 -23.01 -21.92 15.10
N THR A 114 -23.10 -20.60 14.89
CA THR A 114 -22.45 -19.61 15.76
C THR A 114 -23.05 -19.63 17.16
N GLY A 115 -24.39 -19.69 17.27
CA GLY A 115 -25.10 -19.79 18.54
C GLY A 115 -24.76 -21.07 19.31
N HIS A 116 -24.67 -22.21 18.62
CA HIS A 116 -24.23 -23.48 19.21
C HIS A 116 -22.79 -23.38 19.71
N THR A 117 -21.88 -22.82 18.89
CA THR A 117 -20.48 -22.63 19.27
C THR A 117 -20.35 -21.73 20.51
N ILE A 118 -21.16 -20.65 20.59
CA ILE A 118 -21.22 -19.76 21.75
C ILE A 118 -21.79 -20.47 22.98
N ALA A 119 -22.79 -21.32 22.83
CA ALA A 119 -23.36 -22.07 23.95
C ALA A 119 -22.34 -23.04 24.56
N GLU A 120 -21.56 -23.71 23.70
CA GLU A 120 -20.55 -24.69 24.10
C GLU A 120 -19.29 -24.04 24.70
N HIS A 121 -18.80 -22.97 24.08
CA HIS A 121 -17.51 -22.37 24.44
C HIS A 121 -17.64 -21.06 25.23
N ARG A 122 -18.84 -20.47 25.35
CA ARG A 122 -19.12 -19.21 26.09
C ARG A 122 -18.24 -18.04 25.65
N THR A 123 -17.54 -17.42 26.60
CA THR A 123 -16.76 -16.17 26.46
C THR A 123 -15.72 -16.19 25.34
N PRO A 124 -14.86 -17.23 25.18
CA PRO A 124 -13.88 -17.27 24.09
C PRO A 124 -14.52 -17.31 22.70
N ALA A 125 -15.68 -17.95 22.52
CA ALA A 125 -16.37 -17.94 21.24
C ALA A 125 -16.91 -16.54 20.89
N VAL A 126 -17.50 -15.83 21.86
CA VAL A 126 -17.96 -14.45 21.64
C VAL A 126 -16.80 -13.52 21.28
N LEU A 127 -15.67 -13.62 21.99
CA LEU A 127 -14.46 -12.86 21.68
C LEU A 127 -13.90 -13.22 20.30
N GLY A 128 -13.89 -14.51 19.94
CA GLY A 128 -13.46 -14.98 18.63
C GLY A 128 -14.31 -14.43 17.48
N VAL A 129 -15.64 -14.43 17.64
CA VAL A 129 -16.57 -13.85 16.64
C VAL A 129 -16.37 -12.34 16.51
N LEU A 130 -16.26 -11.61 17.63
CA LEU A 130 -15.99 -10.17 17.62
C LEU A 130 -14.64 -9.83 16.97
N TRP A 131 -13.61 -10.61 17.28
CA TRP A 131 -12.28 -10.45 16.71
C TRP A 131 -12.26 -10.73 15.20
N LEU A 132 -12.94 -11.81 14.76
CA LEU A 132 -13.07 -12.16 13.36
C LEU A 132 -13.81 -11.06 12.59
N TRP A 133 -14.92 -10.55 13.15
CA TRP A 133 -15.66 -9.42 12.57
C TRP A 133 -14.78 -8.17 12.46
N PHE A 134 -14.02 -7.84 13.51
CA PHE A 134 -13.11 -6.72 13.52
C PHE A 134 -12.03 -6.82 12.43
N GLN A 135 -11.39 -7.99 12.29
CA GLN A 135 -10.39 -8.24 11.25
C GLN A 135 -11.00 -8.11 9.84
N ALA A 136 -12.16 -8.73 9.62
CA ALA A 136 -12.87 -8.64 8.35
C ALA A 136 -13.21 -7.19 8.01
N ALA A 137 -13.74 -6.42 8.96
CA ALA A 137 -14.06 -5.00 8.77
C ALA A 137 -12.80 -4.19 8.43
N VAL A 138 -11.71 -4.31 9.19
CA VAL A 138 -10.47 -3.56 8.92
C VAL A 138 -9.87 -3.93 7.55
N MET A 139 -9.83 -5.22 7.19
CA MET A 139 -9.33 -5.65 5.87
C MET A 139 -10.20 -5.12 4.72
N THR A 140 -11.52 -5.11 4.89
CA THR A 140 -12.46 -4.53 3.93
C THR A 140 -12.26 -3.02 3.81
N GLY A 141 -12.16 -2.30 4.93
CA GLY A 141 -11.95 -0.85 4.96
C GLY A 141 -10.63 -0.39 4.35
N ARG A 142 -9.64 -1.28 4.27
CA ARG A 142 -8.35 -1.06 3.57
C ARG A 142 -8.39 -1.39 2.08
N GLY A 143 -9.52 -1.86 1.54
CA GLY A 143 -9.65 -2.26 0.13
C GLY A 143 -8.97 -3.59 -0.22
N LEU A 144 -8.65 -4.42 0.78
CA LEU A 144 -8.00 -5.71 0.51
C LEU A 144 -8.96 -6.71 -0.15
N LEU A 145 -10.25 -6.60 0.14
CA LEU A 145 -11.30 -7.42 -0.44
C LEU A 145 -11.49 -7.14 -1.94
N ASP A 146 -11.40 -5.88 -2.36
CA ASP A 146 -11.47 -5.50 -3.78
C ASP A 146 -10.28 -6.05 -4.58
N ARG A 147 -9.10 -6.15 -3.93
CA ARG A 147 -7.92 -6.81 -4.49
C ARG A 147 -8.10 -8.33 -4.60
N LEU A 148 -8.61 -8.98 -3.55
CA LEU A 148 -8.88 -10.43 -3.55
C LEU A 148 -9.95 -10.82 -4.57
N LEU A 149 -10.97 -9.99 -4.76
CA LEU A 149 -12.02 -10.21 -5.75
C LEU A 149 -11.57 -9.90 -7.18
N GLY A 150 -10.30 -9.52 -7.40
CA GLY A 150 -9.77 -9.16 -8.73
C GLY A 150 -10.46 -7.97 -9.38
N LYS A 151 -11.29 -7.24 -8.61
CA LYS A 151 -12.08 -6.09 -9.09
C LYS A 151 -11.37 -4.76 -8.92
N ALA A 152 -10.22 -4.74 -8.25
CA ALA A 152 -9.31 -3.61 -8.27
C ALA A 152 -8.74 -3.46 -9.69
N LYS A 153 -9.52 -2.84 -10.57
CA LYS A 153 -9.06 -2.23 -11.81
C LYS A 153 -7.87 -1.36 -11.42
N ALA A 154 -6.69 -1.69 -11.94
CA ALA A 154 -5.47 -0.92 -11.70
C ALA A 154 -5.82 0.56 -11.83
N GLU A 155 -5.69 1.30 -10.74
CA GLU A 155 -5.97 2.72 -10.70
C GLU A 155 -5.14 3.36 -11.82
N PRO A 156 -5.77 3.96 -12.85
CA PRO A 156 -5.01 4.61 -13.90
C PRO A 156 -4.15 5.68 -13.25
N PRO A 157 -2.85 5.78 -13.61
CA PRO A 157 -1.94 6.73 -13.01
C PRO A 157 -2.58 8.12 -13.04
N GLN A 158 -2.67 8.76 -11.87
CA GLN A 158 -3.20 10.11 -11.76
C GLN A 158 -2.48 10.99 -12.80
N PRO A 159 -3.19 11.61 -13.76
CA PRO A 159 -2.56 12.54 -14.67
C PRO A 159 -1.95 13.68 -13.85
N PRO A 160 -0.70 14.08 -14.14
CA PRO A 160 -0.02 15.11 -13.38
C PRO A 160 -0.85 16.39 -13.36
N ALA A 161 -0.95 16.99 -12.18
CA ALA A 161 -1.60 18.28 -11.98
C ALA A 161 -1.09 19.28 -13.03
N LYS A 162 -1.99 19.68 -13.93
CA LYS A 162 -1.75 20.74 -14.90
C LYS A 162 -1.37 22.00 -14.14
N THR A 163 -0.07 22.30 -14.18
CA THR A 163 0.49 23.54 -13.65
C THR A 163 0.22 24.64 -14.69
N GLY A 164 -0.15 25.80 -14.17
CA GLY A 164 -0.62 26.99 -14.87
C GLY A 164 -0.05 27.27 -16.26
N GLU A 165 -0.99 27.49 -17.17
CA GLU A 165 -0.92 28.32 -18.36
C GLU A 165 -0.13 29.62 -18.09
N LYS A 166 1.04 29.76 -18.73
CA LYS A 166 1.83 30.98 -18.75
C LYS A 166 1.95 31.46 -20.20
N THR A 167 1.57 32.73 -20.38
CA THR A 167 1.41 33.53 -21.59
C THR A 167 2.61 33.48 -22.56
N PRO A 168 2.42 33.60 -23.89
CA PRO A 168 3.50 33.56 -24.87
C PRO A 168 4.32 34.86 -24.86
N GLN A 169 5.64 34.73 -24.80
CA GLN A 169 6.60 35.83 -24.98
C GLN A 169 7.42 35.56 -26.27
N PRO A 170 7.81 36.59 -27.05
CA PRO A 170 8.25 36.42 -28.44
C PRO A 170 9.67 35.85 -28.55
N ALA A 171 9.89 35.14 -29.65
CA ALA A 171 11.13 34.48 -30.04
C ALA A 171 12.32 35.43 -30.26
N PRO A 172 13.52 35.01 -29.85
CA PRO A 172 14.76 35.39 -30.53
C PRO A 172 15.49 34.18 -31.12
N ALA A 173 15.83 34.35 -32.40
CA ALA A 173 16.91 33.81 -33.22
C ALA A 173 17.60 32.47 -32.84
N ASP A 174 17.61 31.60 -33.86
CA ASP A 174 18.34 30.34 -33.98
C ASP A 174 19.76 30.36 -33.39
N THR A 175 19.93 29.63 -32.29
CA THR A 175 21.24 29.16 -31.80
C THR A 175 21.23 27.63 -31.99
N PRO A 176 22.30 27.01 -32.52
CA PRO A 176 22.31 25.58 -32.84
C PRO A 176 21.89 24.71 -31.64
N ASP A 177 20.87 23.89 -31.91
CA ASP A 177 20.11 22.98 -31.06
C ASP A 177 21.02 21.97 -30.31
N GLN A 178 21.67 22.41 -29.23
CA GLN A 178 22.29 21.53 -28.25
C GLN A 178 21.18 20.83 -27.47
N ALA A 179 21.05 19.52 -27.68
CA ALA A 179 20.11 18.69 -26.93
C ALA A 179 20.21 19.00 -25.42
N PRO A 180 19.08 19.20 -24.73
CA PRO A 180 19.08 19.58 -23.32
C PRO A 180 19.88 18.57 -22.51
N ALA A 181 20.94 19.04 -21.84
CA ALA A 181 21.78 18.22 -21.01
C ALA A 181 20.91 17.49 -19.97
N GLU A 182 20.96 16.16 -19.97
CA GLU A 182 20.20 15.35 -19.02
C GLU A 182 20.57 15.75 -17.59
N ALA A 183 19.58 15.86 -16.70
CA ALA A 183 19.84 16.17 -15.30
C ALA A 183 20.85 15.16 -14.71
N PRO A 184 21.84 15.59 -13.91
CA PRO A 184 22.92 14.73 -13.44
C PRO A 184 22.42 13.51 -12.65
N LEU A 185 21.29 13.65 -11.95
CA LEU A 185 20.62 12.56 -11.26
C LEU A 185 20.06 11.50 -12.22
N THR A 186 19.46 11.92 -13.34
CA THR A 186 18.92 11.01 -14.36
C THR A 186 20.02 10.21 -15.03
N ALA A 187 21.14 10.88 -15.36
CA ALA A 187 22.33 10.23 -15.92
C ALA A 187 22.88 9.17 -14.96
N LEU A 188 23.00 9.50 -13.66
CA LEU A 188 23.45 8.58 -12.62
C LEU A 188 22.54 7.35 -12.49
N ILE A 189 21.22 7.56 -12.43
CA ILE A 189 20.25 6.46 -12.32
C ILE A 189 20.36 5.55 -13.55
N ARG A 190 20.45 6.13 -14.76
CA ARG A 190 20.57 5.36 -16.00
C ARG A 190 21.85 4.53 -16.04
N GLU A 191 22.98 5.10 -15.63
CA GLU A 191 24.26 4.39 -15.53
C GLU A 191 24.18 3.21 -14.55
N LEU A 192 23.60 3.42 -13.36
CA LEU A 192 23.50 2.36 -12.33
C LEU A 192 22.54 1.24 -12.74
N ILE A 193 21.48 1.57 -13.46
CA ILE A 193 20.53 0.59 -14.00
C ILE A 193 21.22 -0.29 -15.06
N GLY A 194 21.93 0.31 -16.00
CA GLY A 194 22.53 -0.43 -17.12
C GLY A 194 21.49 -1.25 -17.88
N ASP A 195 21.69 -2.56 -17.94
CA ASP A 195 20.79 -3.49 -18.62
C ASP A 195 19.68 -4.07 -17.72
N ASP A 196 19.67 -3.72 -16.43
CA ASP A 196 18.67 -4.24 -15.49
C ASP A 196 17.32 -3.49 -15.58
N ASN A 197 16.33 -4.03 -14.87
CA ASN A 197 14.98 -3.46 -14.77
C ASN A 197 14.89 -2.23 -13.84
N GLY A 198 15.95 -1.88 -13.12
CA GLY A 198 15.98 -0.75 -12.20
C GLY A 198 17.08 -0.84 -11.14
N VAL A 199 17.13 0.13 -10.23
CA VAL A 199 18.17 0.24 -9.19
C VAL A 199 17.55 0.27 -7.80
N HIS A 200 18.12 -0.52 -6.87
CA HIS A 200 17.67 -0.54 -5.48
C HIS A 200 18.23 0.66 -4.69
N LEU A 201 17.45 1.23 -3.75
CA LEU A 201 17.86 2.42 -3.00
C LEU A 201 19.13 2.22 -2.15
N SER A 202 19.42 0.98 -1.73
CA SER A 202 20.65 0.67 -1.00
C SER A 202 21.92 0.88 -1.84
N VAL A 203 21.82 0.79 -3.15
CA VAL A 203 22.92 1.02 -4.10
C VAL A 203 22.90 2.46 -4.60
N LEU A 204 21.71 2.98 -4.89
CA LEU A 204 21.53 4.33 -5.40
C LEU A 204 21.96 5.40 -4.39
N ARG A 205 21.62 5.26 -3.10
CA ARG A 205 21.91 6.30 -2.08
C ARG A 205 23.41 6.54 -1.86
N PRO A 206 24.25 5.50 -1.65
CA PRO A 206 25.70 5.71 -1.57
C PRO A 206 26.24 6.39 -2.83
N ALA A 207 25.83 5.94 -4.02
CA ALA A 207 26.29 6.51 -5.29
C ALA A 207 25.87 7.99 -5.47
N MET A 208 24.67 8.36 -5.03
CA MET A 208 24.21 9.76 -5.04
C MET A 208 25.12 10.64 -4.16
N ARG A 209 25.49 10.19 -2.97
CA ARG A 209 26.38 10.96 -2.06
C ARG A 209 27.79 11.10 -2.62
N GLU A 210 28.29 10.06 -3.26
CA GLU A 210 29.64 10.04 -3.82
C GLU A 210 29.76 10.95 -5.05
N ARG A 211 28.76 10.95 -5.94
CA ARG A 211 28.83 11.64 -7.23
C ARG A 211 28.15 13.00 -7.29
N LEU A 212 27.25 13.30 -6.36
CA LEU A 212 26.55 14.58 -6.30
C LEU A 212 26.99 15.32 -5.02
N PRO A 213 27.94 16.26 -5.12
CA PRO A 213 28.53 16.92 -3.94
C PRO A 213 27.46 17.66 -3.10
N ASP A 214 26.42 18.20 -3.75
CA ASP A 214 25.29 18.86 -3.07
C ASP A 214 24.48 17.93 -2.16
N LEU A 215 24.62 16.60 -2.35
CA LEU A 215 23.89 15.57 -1.61
C LEU A 215 24.79 14.73 -0.71
N ALA A 216 26.09 15.04 -0.60
CA ALA A 216 27.06 14.25 0.14
C ALA A 216 26.65 14.04 1.62
N GLU A 217 26.12 15.09 2.25
CA GLU A 217 25.68 15.05 3.66
C GLU A 217 24.17 14.78 3.82
N ALA A 218 23.45 14.52 2.73
CA ALA A 218 22.00 14.36 2.78
C ALA A 218 21.60 13.03 3.47
N ASP A 219 20.59 13.13 4.35
CA ASP A 219 19.98 11.97 4.99
C ASP A 219 19.13 11.15 3.99
N ASP A 220 18.80 9.91 4.37
CA ASP A 220 18.03 9.00 3.52
C ASP A 220 16.61 9.51 3.15
N LYS A 221 16.05 10.42 3.95
CA LYS A 221 14.73 11.04 3.70
C LYS A 221 14.84 12.18 2.70
N GLN A 222 15.88 12.99 2.80
CA GLN A 222 16.22 14.07 1.88
C GLN A 222 16.55 13.50 0.50
N LEU A 223 17.38 12.45 0.42
CA LEU A 223 17.65 11.76 -0.86
C LEU A 223 16.36 11.22 -1.50
N ARG A 224 15.45 10.66 -0.68
CA ARG A 224 14.13 10.22 -1.17
C ARG A 224 13.28 11.40 -1.66
N LYS A 225 13.32 12.53 -0.97
CA LYS A 225 12.57 13.74 -1.35
C LYS A 225 13.08 14.29 -2.68
N VAL A 226 14.40 14.35 -2.87
CA VAL A 226 15.05 14.78 -4.12
C VAL A 226 14.64 13.87 -5.29
N LEU A 227 14.60 12.55 -5.08
CA LEU A 227 14.10 11.62 -6.11
C LEU A 227 12.65 11.93 -6.51
N VAL A 228 11.77 12.13 -5.53
CA VAL A 228 10.35 12.44 -5.77
C VAL A 228 10.17 13.80 -6.46
N GLU A 229 10.94 14.81 -6.05
CA GLU A 229 10.94 16.14 -6.69
C GLU A 229 11.44 16.07 -8.14
N ALA A 230 12.36 15.16 -8.44
CA ALA A 230 12.82 14.88 -9.80
C ALA A 230 11.86 13.98 -10.61
N GLY A 231 10.71 13.58 -10.05
CA GLY A 231 9.70 12.76 -10.71
C GLY A 231 9.88 11.25 -10.57
N TYR A 232 10.88 10.78 -9.83
CA TYR A 232 11.10 9.36 -9.57
C TYR A 232 10.35 8.91 -8.31
N ASN A 233 9.54 7.86 -8.41
CA ASN A 233 8.72 7.38 -7.30
C ASN A 233 9.24 6.03 -6.79
N PRO A 234 10.12 6.01 -5.76
CA PRO A 234 10.72 4.77 -5.29
C PRO A 234 9.65 3.80 -4.77
N SER A 235 9.44 2.73 -5.54
CA SER A 235 8.49 1.66 -5.29
C SER A 235 8.84 0.90 -4.02
N ARG A 236 7.84 0.60 -3.18
CA ARG A 236 8.03 -0.07 -1.88
C ARG A 236 8.38 -1.55 -1.99
N THR A 237 8.27 -2.13 -3.17
CA THR A 237 8.49 -3.55 -3.43
C THR A 237 9.27 -3.68 -4.72
N PHE A 238 10.59 -3.51 -4.63
CA PHE A 238 11.49 -3.59 -5.78
C PHE A 238 12.44 -4.77 -5.62
N ARG A 239 12.66 -5.52 -6.69
CA ARG A 239 13.61 -6.64 -6.74
C ARG A 239 14.47 -6.49 -7.97
N ALA A 240 15.78 -6.31 -7.78
CA ALA A 240 16.78 -6.36 -8.85
C ALA A 240 18.10 -6.90 -8.30
N ARG A 241 18.89 -7.53 -9.18
CA ARG A 241 20.23 -8.07 -8.86
C ARG A 241 20.29 -8.95 -7.60
N GLY A 242 19.26 -9.77 -7.37
CA GLY A 242 19.19 -10.66 -6.20
C GLY A 242 19.00 -9.95 -4.85
N VAL A 243 18.92 -8.61 -4.82
CA VAL A 243 18.61 -7.84 -3.60
C VAL A 243 17.10 -7.73 -3.48
N ALA A 244 16.51 -8.56 -2.61
CA ALA A 244 15.13 -8.41 -2.20
C ALA A 244 15.05 -7.32 -1.13
N GLY A 245 14.41 -6.20 -1.46
CA GLY A 245 14.30 -5.09 -0.53
C GLY A 245 13.10 -4.18 -0.77
N ARG A 246 12.91 -3.26 0.16
CA ARG A 246 11.67 -2.49 0.29
C ARG A 246 11.66 -1.20 -0.52
N SER A 247 12.66 -0.89 -1.35
CA SER A 247 12.66 0.38 -2.10
C SER A 247 13.59 0.39 -3.33
N GLY A 248 13.09 0.72 -4.52
CA GLY A 248 13.91 0.95 -5.71
C GLY A 248 13.21 1.80 -6.77
N VAL A 249 13.99 2.26 -7.76
CA VAL A 249 13.51 3.05 -8.91
C VAL A 249 13.53 2.14 -10.13
N HIS A 250 12.41 2.05 -10.83
CA HIS A 250 12.29 1.20 -12.01
C HIS A 250 12.75 1.93 -13.29
N ARG A 251 13.14 1.15 -14.31
CA ARG A 251 13.61 1.67 -15.61
C ARG A 251 12.52 2.38 -16.42
N ASP A 252 11.27 1.98 -16.25
CA ASP A 252 10.09 2.60 -16.89
C ASP A 252 9.77 3.99 -16.35
N GLU A 253 10.30 4.37 -15.17
CA GLU A 253 10.21 5.72 -14.64
C GLU A 253 11.21 6.69 -15.29
N LEU A 254 12.21 6.19 -16.02
CA LEU A 254 13.15 7.05 -16.74
C LEU A 254 12.51 7.58 -18.03
N PRO A 255 12.75 8.86 -18.39
CA PRO A 255 12.38 9.35 -19.71
C PRO A 255 13.06 8.48 -20.78
N PRO A 256 12.32 8.11 -21.85
CA PRO A 256 12.89 7.33 -22.93
C PRO A 256 14.12 8.06 -23.48
N LEU A 257 15.17 7.29 -23.78
CA LEU A 257 16.34 7.82 -24.48
C LEU A 257 15.85 8.56 -25.72
N PRO A 258 16.33 9.79 -26.00
CA PRO A 258 16.08 10.41 -27.29
C PRO A 258 16.61 9.42 -28.34
N SER A 259 15.69 8.89 -29.16
CA SER A 259 16.07 7.98 -30.24
C SER A 259 17.20 8.66 -31.02
N PRO A 260 18.33 7.95 -31.29
CA PRO A 260 19.44 8.54 -32.00
C PRO A 260 18.92 9.16 -33.31
N ARG A 261 18.92 10.48 -33.35
CA ARG A 261 18.43 11.29 -34.48
C ARG A 261 19.43 11.06 -35.62
N GLY A 262 19.18 10.06 -36.47
CA GLY A 262 19.93 9.89 -37.72
C GLY A 262 20.52 8.51 -38.04
N LEU A 263 20.19 7.44 -37.32
CA LEU A 263 20.43 6.09 -37.87
C LEU A 263 19.16 5.63 -38.58
N SER A 264 19.08 5.97 -39.87
CA SER A 264 18.14 5.37 -40.82
C SER A 264 18.07 3.88 -40.54
N ALA A 265 16.89 3.41 -40.12
CA ALA A 265 16.67 1.99 -39.88
C ALA A 265 17.14 1.22 -41.12
N PRO A 266 18.03 0.21 -40.99
CA PRO A 266 18.24 -0.71 -42.09
C PRO A 266 16.89 -1.35 -42.35
N GLU A 267 16.38 -1.11 -43.55
CA GLU A 267 15.18 -1.68 -44.13
C GLU A 267 15.26 -3.21 -44.00
N THR A 268 14.69 -3.74 -42.93
CA THR A 268 14.58 -5.18 -42.74
C THR A 268 13.55 -5.68 -43.73
N LEU A 269 14.05 -6.05 -44.91
CA LEU A 269 13.42 -6.95 -45.86
C LEU A 269 12.85 -8.13 -45.08
N HIS A 270 11.52 -8.21 -45.05
CA HIS A 270 10.78 -9.42 -44.69
C HIS A 270 11.11 -10.50 -45.74
N PRO A 271 11.74 -11.63 -45.38
CA PRO A 271 11.67 -12.80 -46.24
C PRO A 271 10.36 -13.54 -45.94
N ASP A 272 9.44 -13.44 -46.88
CA ASP A 272 8.36 -14.40 -47.03
C ASP A 272 8.95 -15.82 -47.23
N THR A 273 8.22 -16.82 -46.72
CA THR A 273 8.21 -18.22 -47.18
C THR A 273 9.27 -19.20 -46.64
N ARG A 274 8.86 -20.06 -45.68
CA ARG A 274 8.79 -21.54 -45.79
C ARG A 274 8.46 -22.12 -44.41
N ALA A 275 7.27 -22.70 -44.24
CA ALA A 275 6.98 -24.12 -44.50
C ALA A 275 7.59 -25.06 -43.44
N ASP A 276 6.66 -25.61 -42.66
CA ASP A 276 6.53 -27.02 -42.34
C ASP A 276 6.90 -27.58 -40.94
N LEU A 277 5.89 -28.29 -40.43
CA LEU A 277 5.95 -29.54 -39.67
C LEU A 277 6.55 -29.51 -38.26
N ARG A 278 5.68 -29.33 -37.27
CA ARG A 278 5.43 -30.42 -36.29
C ARG A 278 4.07 -30.28 -35.60
N LYS A 279 3.20 -31.24 -35.95
CA LYS A 279 2.00 -31.65 -35.22
C LYS A 279 2.32 -31.91 -33.74
N SER A 280 1.50 -31.38 -32.85
CA SER A 280 1.18 -32.02 -31.57
C SER A 280 -0.32 -31.82 -31.28
N PRO A 281 -1.01 -32.84 -30.76
CA PRO A 281 -2.46 -32.94 -30.91
C PRO A 281 -3.22 -32.25 -29.78
N GLU A 282 -4.35 -31.68 -30.19
CA GLU A 282 -5.60 -31.44 -29.47
C GLU A 282 -5.63 -31.69 -27.96
N ALA A 283 -5.66 -30.59 -27.20
CA ALA A 283 -6.45 -30.51 -25.98
C ALA A 283 -7.61 -29.53 -26.24
N LYS A 284 -8.81 -30.09 -26.38
CA LYS A 284 -10.07 -29.34 -26.40
C LYS A 284 -10.21 -28.59 -25.08
N SER A 285 -10.11 -27.27 -25.12
CA SER A 285 -10.68 -26.41 -24.07
C SER A 285 -11.51 -25.33 -24.74
N ALA A 286 -12.76 -25.69 -24.97
CA ALA A 286 -13.82 -24.74 -25.20
C ALA A 286 -14.02 -23.97 -23.90
N GLU A 287 -13.71 -22.67 -23.89
CA GLU A 287 -14.39 -21.73 -23.01
C GLU A 287 -14.33 -20.32 -23.61
N SER A 288 -15.48 -19.99 -24.20
CA SER A 288 -16.04 -18.67 -24.44
C SER A 288 -15.30 -17.50 -23.77
N ARG A 289 -14.52 -16.81 -24.58
CA ARG A 289 -14.12 -15.42 -24.34
C ARG A 289 -15.39 -14.57 -24.54
N PRO A 290 -15.94 -13.89 -23.52
CA PRO A 290 -16.98 -12.93 -23.77
C PRO A 290 -16.34 -11.76 -24.50
N GLU A 291 -16.63 -11.68 -25.79
CA GLU A 291 -16.52 -10.48 -26.60
C GLU A 291 -17.30 -9.39 -25.86
N THR A 292 -16.61 -8.58 -25.06
CA THR A 292 -17.20 -7.38 -24.46
C THR A 292 -17.49 -6.44 -25.60
N ALA A 293 -18.73 -6.54 -26.08
CA ALA A 293 -19.35 -5.63 -27.01
C ALA A 293 -18.89 -4.21 -26.70
N ARG A 294 -18.35 -3.55 -27.72
CA ARG A 294 -18.18 -2.10 -27.78
C ARG A 294 -19.55 -1.46 -27.54
N LYS A 295 -19.98 -1.34 -26.28
CA LYS A 295 -21.11 -0.51 -25.87
C LYS A 295 -20.70 0.90 -26.28
N GLY A 296 -21.30 1.37 -27.37
CA GLY A 296 -21.12 2.75 -27.83
C GLY A 296 -21.27 3.67 -26.63
N ARG A 297 -20.29 4.57 -26.44
CA ARG A 297 -20.32 5.60 -25.41
C ARG A 297 -21.67 6.30 -25.55
N ARG A 298 -22.61 6.04 -24.63
CA ARG A 298 -23.86 6.78 -24.55
C ARG A 298 -23.46 8.24 -24.33
N LYS A 299 -23.99 9.16 -25.14
CA LYS A 299 -23.77 10.59 -24.94
C LYS A 299 -24.35 10.95 -23.57
N LEU A 300 -23.54 11.56 -22.71
CA LEU A 300 -24.01 12.03 -21.42
C LEU A 300 -25.03 13.17 -21.63
N PRO A 301 -26.08 13.28 -20.80
CA PRO A 301 -26.98 14.43 -20.81
C PRO A 301 -26.21 15.74 -20.54
N ASP A 302 -26.74 16.86 -21.02
CA ASP A 302 -26.00 18.12 -20.98
C ASP A 302 -25.72 18.57 -19.53
N GLY A 303 -24.46 18.92 -19.27
CA GLY A 303 -23.96 19.27 -17.94
C GLY A 303 -23.76 18.09 -16.97
N TRP A 304 -23.89 16.83 -17.40
CA TRP A 304 -23.48 15.67 -16.59
C TRP A 304 -22.00 15.35 -16.78
N THR A 305 -21.28 15.15 -15.67
CA THR A 305 -19.91 14.65 -15.71
C THR A 305 -19.89 13.11 -15.72
N GLU A 306 -18.78 12.50 -16.17
CA GLU A 306 -18.61 11.04 -16.10
C GLU A 306 -18.74 10.50 -14.65
N GLU A 307 -18.35 11.31 -13.67
CA GLU A 307 -18.46 10.98 -12.24
C GLU A 307 -19.92 10.99 -11.76
N ASP A 308 -20.73 11.96 -12.22
CA ASP A 308 -22.17 12.01 -11.91
C ASP A 308 -22.92 10.83 -12.54
N ASP A 309 -22.55 10.49 -13.78
CA ASP A 309 -23.09 9.35 -14.52
C ASP A 309 -22.81 8.02 -13.80
N ALA A 310 -21.58 7.87 -13.28
CA ALA A 310 -21.16 6.72 -12.51
C ALA A 310 -21.84 6.65 -11.13
N ARG A 311 -22.13 7.80 -10.51
CA ARG A 311 -22.89 7.90 -9.25
C ARG A 311 -24.38 7.66 -9.43
N GLY A 312 -24.92 7.91 -10.63
CA GLY A 312 -26.35 7.81 -10.95
C GLY A 312 -27.19 9.00 -10.47
N TYR A 313 -26.56 10.02 -9.87
CA TYR A 313 -27.21 11.24 -9.42
C TYR A 313 -26.20 12.40 -9.35
N ARG A 314 -26.68 13.65 -9.47
CA ARG A 314 -25.92 14.87 -9.21
C ARG A 314 -26.64 15.80 -8.26
N TRP A 315 -25.90 16.66 -7.56
CA TRP A 315 -26.47 17.73 -6.75
C TRP A 315 -26.50 19.02 -7.58
N LYS A 316 -27.69 19.59 -7.80
CA LYS A 316 -27.88 20.85 -8.49
C LYS A 316 -28.47 21.87 -7.53
N ARG A 317 -28.09 23.14 -7.67
CA ARG A 317 -28.64 24.21 -6.85
C ARG A 317 -30.13 24.37 -7.16
N ASP A 318 -30.98 24.40 -6.14
CA ASP A 318 -32.41 24.63 -6.32
C ASP A 318 -32.64 26.10 -6.66
N PRO A 319 -33.15 26.46 -7.85
CA PRO A 319 -33.49 27.84 -8.16
C PRO A 319 -34.60 28.38 -7.25
N ASN A 320 -35.45 27.52 -6.69
CA ASN A 320 -36.61 27.92 -5.89
C ASN A 320 -36.34 27.93 -4.38
N GLY A 321 -35.30 27.24 -3.91
CA GLY A 321 -35.03 27.03 -2.48
C GLY A 321 -34.08 28.04 -1.81
N GLY A 322 -33.59 29.04 -2.55
CA GLY A 322 -32.62 30.01 -2.05
C GLY A 322 -31.15 29.55 -2.17
N PRO A 323 -30.17 30.39 -1.78
CA PRO A 323 -28.75 30.22 -2.13
C PRO A 323 -28.08 28.97 -1.51
N SER A 324 -28.69 28.38 -0.49
CA SER A 324 -28.19 27.17 0.19
C SER A 324 -28.97 25.90 -0.16
N ALA A 325 -30.03 25.98 -0.98
CA ALA A 325 -30.82 24.82 -1.33
C ALA A 325 -30.17 24.02 -2.47
N TRP A 326 -30.13 22.71 -2.29
CA TRP A 326 -29.59 21.74 -3.24
C TRP A 326 -30.63 20.65 -3.45
N VAL A 327 -30.91 20.33 -4.72
CA VAL A 327 -31.75 19.20 -5.12
C VAL A 327 -30.86 18.10 -5.67
N MET A 328 -31.17 16.87 -5.30
CA MET A 328 -30.57 15.68 -5.90
C MET A 328 -31.36 15.35 -7.17
N GLU A 329 -30.71 15.43 -8.32
CA GLU A 329 -31.25 15.05 -9.63
C GLU A 329 -30.75 13.64 -9.95
N ARG A 330 -31.65 12.66 -10.08
CA ARG A 330 -31.25 11.29 -10.45
C ARG A 330 -31.16 11.17 -11.97
N ARG A 331 -30.30 10.28 -12.45
CA ARG A 331 -30.09 10.05 -13.88
C ARG A 331 -31.37 9.63 -14.59
N GLU A 332 -32.18 8.84 -13.91
CA GLU A 332 -33.46 8.32 -14.40
C GLU A 332 -34.52 9.42 -14.60
N ASP A 333 -34.36 10.59 -13.98
CA ASP A 333 -35.31 11.70 -14.10
C ASP A 333 -35.00 12.62 -15.30
N VAL A 334 -33.87 12.40 -15.98
CA VAL A 334 -33.35 13.24 -17.09
C VAL A 334 -33.44 12.53 -18.45
N GLU A 335 -33.65 11.20 -18.46
CA GLU A 335 -33.94 10.41 -19.68
C GLU A 335 -35.41 10.50 -20.08
#